data_AF-A0A3R6WGQ7-F1
#
_entry.id   AF-A0A3R6WGQ7-F1
#
_cell.length_a   1.000
_cell.length_b   1.000
_cell.length_c   1.000
_cell.angle_alpha   90.00
_cell.angle_beta   90.00
_cell.angle_gamma   90.00
#
_symmetry.space_group_name_H-M   'P 1'
#
loop_
_entity.id
_entity.type
_entity.pdbx_description
1 polymer ?
#
loop_
_entity_poly.entity_id
_entity_poly.type
_entity_poly.pdbx_seq_one_letter_code
_entity_poly.pdbx_strand_id
1 'polypeptide(L)' 'MLRRPRTQINKENVDVLQLLDLLKDFEQYVDEDMVAATYIISSYIKKIGMKRSDVDKYITLFPDRVYKYIYEMRLYNVFA' A
#
# COMPACT_ATOMS: atom_id res chain seq x y z
N MET A 1 2.57 -23.16 -5.41
CA MET A 1 2.93 -23.09 -3.97
C MET A 1 2.41 -21.78 -3.39
N LEU A 2 1.60 -21.83 -2.33
CA LEU A 2 1.17 -20.64 -1.58
C LEU A 2 2.35 -20.15 -0.73
N ARG A 3 2.71 -18.87 -0.84
CA ARG A 3 3.74 -18.26 0.02
C ARG A 3 3.17 -18.05 1.42
N ARG A 4 3.98 -18.27 2.46
CA ARG A 4 3.59 -17.92 3.83
C ARG A 4 3.39 -16.40 3.93
N PRO A 5 2.39 -15.92 4.68
CA PRO A 5 2.21 -14.50 4.90
C PRO A 5 3.39 -13.93 5.69
N ARG A 6 3.72 -12.65 5.45
CA ARG A 6 4.84 -11.94 6.09
C ARG A 6 4.65 -11.76 7.61
N THR A 7 3.40 -11.74 8.03
CA THR A 7 2.96 -11.59 9.41
C THR A 7 1.59 -12.23 9.59
N GLN A 8 1.12 -12.38 10.82
CA GLN A 8 -0.24 -12.84 11.09
C GLN A 8 -1.25 -11.79 10.62
N ILE A 9 -2.18 -12.20 9.77
CA ILE A 9 -3.24 -11.33 9.25
C ILE A 9 -4.43 -11.36 10.22
N ASN A 10 -4.96 -10.19 10.56
CA ASN A 10 -6.13 -10.01 11.42
C ASN A 10 -6.99 -8.84 10.91
N LYS A 11 -8.09 -8.54 11.61
CA LYS A 11 -9.03 -7.48 11.23
C LYS A 11 -8.44 -6.06 11.29
N GLU A 12 -7.35 -5.87 12.03
CA GLU A 12 -6.74 -4.56 12.24
C GLU A 12 -5.68 -4.25 11.17
N ASN A 13 -5.05 -5.28 10.59
CA ASN A 13 -3.94 -5.10 9.65
C ASN A 13 -4.26 -5.52 8.21
N VAL A 14 -5.42 -6.10 7.95
CA VAL A 14 -5.78 -6.61 6.62
C VAL A 14 -5.69 -5.51 5.55
N ASP A 15 -6.23 -4.32 5.80
CA ASP A 15 -6.29 -3.25 4.80
C ASP A 15 -4.90 -2.69 4.48
N VAL A 16 -4.05 -2.49 5.50
CA VAL A 16 -2.68 -2.00 5.28
C VAL A 16 -1.81 -3.04 4.60
N LEU A 17 -1.94 -4.32 4.97
CA LEU A 17 -1.20 -5.39 4.31
C LEU A 17 -1.64 -5.55 2.85
N GLN A 18 -2.93 -5.40 2.55
CA GLN A 18 -3.45 -5.42 1.18
C GLN A 18 -2.90 -4.26 0.34
N LEU A 19 -2.85 -3.04 0.89
CA LEU A 19 -2.23 -1.91 0.21
C LEU A 19 -0.74 -2.18 -0.10
N LEU A 20 0.01 -2.66 0.89
CA LEU A 20 1.44 -2.92 0.71
C LEU A 20 1.70 -4.07 -0.28
N ASP A 21 0.84 -5.09 -0.33
CA ASP A 21 0.92 -6.15 -1.34
C ASP A 21 0.58 -5.65 -2.74
N LEU A 22 -0.39 -4.75 -2.89
CA LEU A 22 -0.67 -4.08 -4.17
C LEU A 22 0.54 -3.27 -4.63
N LEU A 23 1.08 -2.41 -3.76
CA LEU A 23 2.24 -1.57 -4.09
C LEU A 23 3.50 -2.38 -4.39
N LYS A 24 3.62 -3.56 -3.76
CA LYS A 24 4.71 -4.48 -4.06
C LYS A 24 4.63 -4.95 -5.50
N ASP A 25 3.48 -5.26 -6.06
CA ASP A 25 3.37 -5.78 -7.43
C ASP A 25 2.82 -4.73 -8.41
N PHE A 26 2.95 -3.45 -8.06
CA PHE A 26 2.29 -2.33 -8.72
C PHE A 26 2.53 -2.25 -10.24
N GLU A 27 3.77 -2.46 -10.69
CA GLU A 27 4.15 -2.45 -12.12
C GLU A 27 3.43 -3.50 -12.96
N GLN A 28 2.88 -4.56 -12.33
CA GLN A 28 2.15 -5.61 -13.04
C GLN A 28 0.69 -5.25 -13.28
N TYR A 29 0.17 -4.24 -12.56
CA TYR A 29 -1.24 -3.89 -12.55
C TYR A 29 -1.52 -2.51 -13.13
N VAL A 30 -0.50 -1.67 -13.29
CA VAL A 30 -0.66 -0.30 -13.75
C VAL A 30 0.02 -0.12 -15.09
N ASP A 31 -0.80 0.22 -16.07
CA ASP A 31 -0.37 0.69 -17.39
C ASP A 31 0.23 2.11 -17.29
N GLU A 32 0.40 2.81 -18.40
CA GLU A 32 1.07 4.13 -18.42
C GLU A 32 0.33 5.27 -17.67
N ASP A 33 -0.92 5.06 -17.21
CA ASP A 33 -1.69 6.09 -16.49
C ASP A 33 -1.46 6.07 -14.96
N MET A 34 -0.29 6.59 -14.57
CA MET A 34 0.07 6.79 -13.16
C MET A 34 -0.85 7.75 -12.42
N VAL A 35 -1.50 8.69 -13.12
CA VAL A 35 -2.37 9.70 -12.51
C VAL A 35 -3.67 9.06 -12.03
N ALA A 36 -4.31 8.24 -12.88
CA ALA A 36 -5.50 7.49 -12.52
C ALA A 36 -5.22 6.52 -11.38
N ALA A 37 -4.12 5.77 -11.43
CA ALA A 37 -3.74 4.84 -10.37
C ALA A 37 -3.54 5.56 -9.03
N THR A 38 -2.82 6.69 -9.04
CA THR A 38 -2.62 7.53 -7.85
C THR A 38 -3.95 8.01 -7.26
N TYR A 39 -4.87 8.47 -8.10
CA TYR A 39 -6.20 8.92 -7.67
C TYR A 39 -7.02 7.81 -7.02
N ILE A 40 -7.05 6.61 -7.63
CA ILE A 40 -7.81 5.45 -7.13
C ILE A 40 -7.25 5.01 -5.77
N ILE A 41 -5.93 4.82 -5.66
CA ILE A 41 -5.28 4.40 -4.43
C ILE A 41 -5.47 5.44 -3.33
N SER A 42 -5.28 6.72 -3.65
CA SER A 42 -5.50 7.80 -2.68
C SER A 42 -6.93 7.83 -2.18
N SER A 43 -7.91 7.66 -3.07
CA SER A 43 -9.33 7.64 -2.68
C SER A 43 -9.68 6.45 -1.78
N TYR A 44 -9.11 5.28 -2.07
CA TYR A 44 -9.25 4.10 -1.23
C TYR A 44 -8.68 4.34 0.18
N ILE A 45 -7.44 4.83 0.28
CA ILE A 45 -6.77 5.14 1.56
C ILE A 45 -7.61 6.10 2.42
N LYS A 46 -8.15 7.18 1.82
CA LYS A 46 -9.04 8.12 2.53
C LYS A 46 -10.31 7.46 3.02
N LYS A 47 -10.95 6.63 2.18
CA LYS A 47 -12.21 5.97 2.49
C LYS A 47 -12.11 5.05 3.72
N ILE A 48 -11.00 4.33 3.85
CA ILE A 48 -10.76 3.42 4.99
C ILE A 48 -10.15 4.14 6.20
N GLY A 49 -9.71 5.39 6.04
CA GLY A 49 -9.08 6.17 7.12
C GLY A 49 -7.75 5.58 7.59
N MET A 50 -6.95 5.03 6.67
CA MET A 50 -5.68 4.40 7.00
C MET A 50 -4.72 5.43 7.59
N LYS A 51 -4.16 5.13 8.77
CA LYS A 51 -3.21 6.00 9.44
C LYS A 51 -1.80 5.71 8.97
N ARG A 52 -0.95 6.72 9.02
CA ARG A 52 0.48 6.56 8.71
C ARG A 52 1.15 5.53 9.62
N SER A 53 0.78 5.52 10.90
CA SER A 53 1.32 4.58 11.88
C SER A 53 0.96 3.12 11.58
N ASP A 54 -0.10 2.85 10.83
CA ASP A 54 -0.42 1.48 10.41
C ASP A 54 0.51 1.01 9.29
N VAL A 55 0.88 1.91 8.38
CA VAL A 55 1.86 1.64 7.31
C VAL A 55 3.26 1.43 7.89
N ASP A 56 3.69 2.34 8.78
CA ASP A 56 5.03 2.31 9.40
C ASP A 56 5.30 0.98 10.14
N LYS A 57 4.26 0.33 10.72
CA LYS A 57 4.38 -0.96 11.40
C LYS A 57 4.81 -2.12 10.49
N TYR A 58 4.41 -2.09 9.21
CA TYR A 58 4.52 -3.26 8.32
C TYR A 58 5.40 -3.01 7.10
N ILE A 59 5.67 -1.76 6.75
CA ILE A 59 6.38 -1.39 5.53
C ILE A 59 7.80 -2.00 5.43
N THR A 60 8.47 -2.25 6.57
CA THR A 60 9.77 -2.92 6.64
C THR A 60 9.75 -4.40 6.23
N LEU A 61 8.57 -5.02 6.18
CA LEU A 61 8.39 -6.40 5.70
C LEU A 61 8.30 -6.49 4.16
N PHE A 62 8.31 -5.35 3.47
CA PHE A 62 8.16 -5.25 2.03
C PHE A 62 9.42 -4.69 1.36
N PRO A 63 9.65 -4.98 0.06
CA PRO A 63 10.82 -4.48 -0.65
C PRO A 63 10.82 -2.95 -0.81
N ASP A 64 12.01 -2.36 -0.94
CA ASP A 64 12.22 -0.90 -1.02
C ASP A 64 11.37 -0.18 -2.08
N ARG A 65 11.02 -0.86 -3.18
CA ARG A 65 10.13 -0.30 -4.22
C ARG A 65 8.77 0.16 -3.69
N VAL A 66 8.27 -0.44 -2.61
CA VAL A 66 7.02 -0.01 -1.97
C VAL A 66 7.16 1.39 -1.38
N TYR A 67 8.29 1.70 -0.74
CA TYR A 67 8.58 3.06 -0.26
C TYR A 67 8.64 4.05 -1.41
N LYS A 68 9.26 3.66 -2.53
CA LYS A 68 9.35 4.48 -3.74
C LYS A 68 7.95 4.87 -4.24
N TYR A 69 7.01 3.93 -4.36
CA TYR A 69 5.65 4.27 -4.79
C TYR A 69 4.88 5.14 -3.80
N ILE A 70 5.01 4.88 -2.49
CA ILE A 70 4.37 5.73 -1.46
C ILE A 70 4.84 7.18 -1.60
N TYR A 71 6.12 7.39 -1.89
CA TYR A 71 6.70 8.71 -2.10
C TYR A 71 6.26 9.33 -3.44
N GLU A 72 6.42 8.61 -4.56
CA GLU A 72 6.12 9.10 -5.91
C GLU A 72 4.65 9.50 -6.08
N MET A 73 3.74 8.70 -5.54
CA MET A 73 2.29 8.96 -5.56
C MET A 73 1.84 9.93 -4.45
N ARG A 74 2.77 10.37 -3.59
CA ARG A 74 2.50 11.26 -2.46
C ARG A 74 1.42 10.73 -1.49
N LEU A 75 1.36 9.41 -1.29
CA LEU A 75 0.35 8.77 -0.43
C LEU A 75 0.47 9.20 1.04
N TYR A 76 1.65 9.65 1.45
CA TYR A 76 1.87 10.21 2.79
C TYR A 76 1.00 11.44 3.11
N ASN A 77 0.55 12.18 2.10
CA ASN A 77 -0.38 13.31 2.28
C ASN A 77 -1.83 12.86 2.45
N VAL A 78 -2.09 11.57 2.29
CA VAL A 78 -3.43 10.99 2.22
C VAL A 78 -3.77 10.19 3.47
N PHE A 79 -2.76 9.65 4.16
CA PHE A 79 -2.95 8.99 5.44
C PHE A 79 -3.52 9.94 6.49
N ALA A 80 -4.38 9.40 7.35
CA ALA A 80 -5.01 10.11 8.48
C ALA A 80 -4.04 10.31 9.66
#